data_AF-A0A7X7LR89-F1
#
_entry.id   AF-A0A7X7LR89-F1
#
_cell.length_a   1.000
_cell.length_b   1.000
_cell.length_c   1.000
_cell.angle_alpha   90.00
_cell.angle_beta   90.00
_cell.angle_gamma   90.00
#
_symmetry.space_group_name_H-M   'P 1'
#
loop_
_entity.id
_entity.type
_entity.pdbx_description
1 polymer ?
#
loop_
_entity_poly.entity_id
_entity_poly.type
_entity_poly.pdbx_seq_one_letter_code
_entity_poly.pdbx_strand_id
1 'polypeptide(L)'
;DVDSASMILAGGLAGRIQGNVENVIVSGDIVIESDGSNVYAGLLAGQSDAIVTATMAAVDFEANRIHDIQADGTLTINAQNIAYAGGLIGKIYNSIVYNTQIDAALDISSAGSYRSYAGGLVGHHYGGLLVGFEEYVTSIELPLSDNFICAEITLQSTGSQGIAGGFAGYSQNGIYQDNIVDASVLLKGKTLYGGLFVGEAFQGNFKRNLGVGSLAAESETDQSVTITALYGFQNGETVWTDNFYLLETSLPIASDFTGGELATTPEITDAAWYPIWMDGNDDFWDFNDIALHFGE
;
A
#
# COMPACT_ATOMS: atom_id res chain seq x y z
N ASP A 1 -2.78 -7.05 19.17
CA ASP A 1 -2.00 -5.85 19.48
C ASP A 1 -1.29 -6.00 20.80
N VAL A 2 0.03 -5.81 20.79
CA VAL A 2 0.88 -5.75 22.00
C VAL A 2 0.57 -4.43 22.71
N ASP A 3 0.39 -4.50 24.02
CA ASP A 3 0.17 -3.44 25.02
C ASP A 3 0.01 -2.00 24.52
N SER A 4 -1.13 -1.40 24.84
CA SER A 4 -1.58 -0.03 24.54
C SER A 4 -0.74 1.10 25.18
N ALA A 5 0.52 0.87 25.52
CA ALA A 5 1.40 1.89 26.06
C ALA A 5 2.04 2.69 24.92
N SER A 6 1.26 3.64 24.38
CA SER A 6 1.60 4.70 23.43
C SER A 6 1.64 4.31 21.93
N MET A 7 0.72 4.91 21.17
CA MET A 7 0.69 4.88 19.70
C MET A 7 0.63 6.33 19.21
N ILE A 8 1.32 6.62 18.11
CA ILE A 8 1.16 7.86 17.36
C ILE A 8 0.32 7.55 16.13
N LEU A 9 -0.83 8.22 16.01
CA LEU A 9 -1.67 8.21 14.83
C LEU A 9 -1.60 9.60 14.20
N ALA A 10 -1.01 9.73 13.02
CA ALA A 10 -0.73 11.02 12.41
C ALA A 10 -1.20 11.08 10.95
N GLY A 11 -1.86 12.17 10.61
CA GLY A 11 -2.15 12.56 9.24
C GLY A 11 -2.63 14.00 9.16
N GLY A 12 -2.59 14.56 7.96
CA GLY A 12 -2.92 15.96 7.70
C GLY A 12 -4.39 16.29 7.95
N LEU A 13 -5.29 15.35 7.68
CA LEU A 13 -6.72 15.50 7.99
C LEU A 13 -7.03 15.05 9.42
N ALA A 14 -6.61 13.83 9.79
CA ALA A 14 -6.94 13.24 11.08
C ALA A 14 -5.95 12.17 11.53
N GLY A 15 -5.77 11.99 12.84
CA GLY A 15 -5.06 10.82 13.35
C GLY A 15 -5.82 9.51 13.09
N ARG A 16 -7.13 9.50 13.33
CA ARG A 16 -8.01 8.33 13.14
C ARG A 16 -9.31 8.71 12.45
N ILE A 17 -9.73 7.90 11.48
CA ILE A 17 -11.00 8.00 10.76
C ILE A 17 -11.90 6.82 11.16
N GLN A 18 -13.15 7.14 11.55
CA GLN A 18 -14.24 6.19 11.75
C GLN A 18 -15.49 6.74 11.06
N GLY A 19 -15.53 6.61 9.73
CA GLY A 19 -16.57 7.17 8.86
C GLY A 19 -16.04 7.41 7.45
N ASN A 20 -16.86 8.06 6.63
CA ASN A 20 -16.51 8.35 5.23
C ASN A 20 -15.71 9.65 5.11
N VAL A 21 -14.83 9.70 4.12
CA VAL A 21 -14.06 10.89 3.73
C VAL A 21 -14.08 10.99 2.22
N GLU A 22 -14.46 12.15 1.69
CA GLU A 22 -14.57 12.36 0.25
C GLU A 22 -14.11 13.76 -0.15
N ASN A 23 -13.58 13.91 -1.37
CA ASN A 23 -13.24 15.21 -1.97
C ASN A 23 -12.22 16.02 -1.15
N VAL A 24 -11.13 15.39 -0.74
CA VAL A 24 -10.08 16.02 0.08
C VAL A 24 -8.79 16.14 -0.71
N ILE A 25 -8.16 17.31 -0.60
CA ILE A 25 -6.78 17.53 -1.05
C ILE A 25 -5.91 17.71 0.19
N VAL A 26 -4.84 16.93 0.32
CA VAL A 26 -3.83 17.09 1.37
C VAL A 26 -2.48 17.34 0.72
N SER A 27 -1.85 18.46 1.08
CA SER A 27 -0.50 18.81 0.63
C SER A 27 0.35 19.16 1.83
N GLY A 28 1.53 18.55 1.97
CA GLY A 28 2.54 18.99 2.92
C GLY A 28 3.41 17.90 3.51
N ASP A 29 4.31 18.32 4.39
CA ASP A 29 5.33 17.47 5.00
C ASP A 29 4.95 17.12 6.44
N ILE A 30 4.99 15.82 6.77
CA ILE A 30 4.77 15.29 8.11
C ILE A 30 6.06 14.67 8.62
N VAL A 31 6.58 15.17 9.75
CA VAL A 31 7.77 14.63 10.43
C VAL A 31 7.37 14.09 11.80
N ILE A 32 7.69 12.82 12.07
CA ILE A 32 7.36 12.14 13.32
C ILE A 32 8.61 11.53 13.94
N GLU A 33 8.86 11.88 15.19
CA GLU A 33 9.87 11.26 16.04
C GLU A 33 9.16 10.53 17.19
N SER A 34 9.40 9.22 17.32
CA SER A 34 8.83 8.38 18.38
C SER A 34 9.94 7.76 19.20
N ASP A 35 9.91 7.94 20.51
CA ASP A 35 10.86 7.42 21.50
C ASP A 35 10.49 6.04 22.07
N GLY A 36 9.39 5.44 21.60
CA GLY A 36 8.96 4.11 22.02
C GLY A 36 7.57 3.68 21.54
N SER A 37 6.79 4.59 20.97
CA SER A 37 5.45 4.30 20.44
C SER A 37 5.48 3.63 19.07
N ASN A 38 4.46 2.82 18.79
CA ASN A 38 4.13 2.43 17.43
C ASN A 38 3.64 3.65 16.65
N VAL A 39 4.11 3.83 15.43
CA VAL A 39 3.71 4.94 14.55
C VAL A 39 2.85 4.40 13.42
N TYR A 40 1.70 5.04 13.23
CA TYR A 40 0.81 4.82 12.10
C TYR A 40 0.62 6.18 11.44
N ALA A 41 1.08 6.33 10.21
CA ALA A 41 1.04 7.63 9.56
C ALA A 41 0.80 7.54 8.06
N GLY A 42 0.10 8.55 7.56
CA GLY A 42 -0.03 8.84 6.13
C GLY A 42 -0.47 10.27 5.93
N LEU A 43 -0.34 10.78 4.70
CA LEU A 43 -0.64 12.19 4.43
C LEU A 43 -2.09 12.53 4.80
N LEU A 44 -3.06 11.64 4.54
CA LEU A 44 -4.45 11.83 4.96
C LEU A 44 -4.65 11.49 6.44
N ALA A 45 -4.29 10.27 6.84
CA ALA A 45 -4.57 9.78 8.19
C ALA A 45 -3.59 8.72 8.72
N GLY A 46 -3.51 8.62 10.04
CA GLY A 46 -2.76 7.55 10.69
C GLY A 46 -3.48 6.21 10.57
N GLN A 47 -4.79 6.20 10.78
CA GLN A 47 -5.61 4.98 10.73
C GLN A 47 -7.02 5.25 10.21
N SER A 48 -7.53 4.37 9.35
CA SER A 48 -8.97 4.22 9.06
C SER A 48 -9.48 2.89 9.60
N ASP A 49 -10.57 2.92 10.36
CA ASP A 49 -11.14 1.74 11.00
C ASP A 49 -12.66 1.83 11.01
N ALA A 50 -13.33 0.90 10.33
CA ALA A 50 -14.79 0.84 10.33
C ALA A 50 -15.31 0.45 11.71
N ILE A 51 -16.47 0.99 12.08
CA ILE A 51 -17.04 0.75 13.40
C ILE A 51 -17.57 -0.68 13.48
N VAL A 52 -17.04 -1.46 14.42
CA VAL A 52 -17.53 -2.81 14.74
C VAL A 52 -17.91 -2.86 16.22
N THR A 53 -19.08 -3.40 16.53
CA THR A 53 -19.53 -3.60 17.92
C THR A 53 -19.72 -5.07 18.22
N ALA A 54 -19.62 -5.45 19.49
CA ALA A 54 -19.74 -6.85 19.92
C ALA A 54 -21.11 -7.49 19.63
N THR A 55 -22.14 -6.68 19.34
CA THR A 55 -23.51 -7.13 19.07
C THR A 55 -23.96 -6.86 17.63
N MET A 56 -23.07 -6.37 16.77
CA MET A 56 -23.38 -6.08 15.37
C MET A 56 -23.60 -7.38 14.60
N ALA A 57 -24.69 -7.48 13.84
CA ALA A 57 -24.85 -8.55 12.87
C ALA A 57 -24.02 -8.22 11.61
N ALA A 58 -23.52 -9.24 10.91
CA ALA A 58 -22.71 -9.04 9.71
C ALA A 58 -23.42 -8.20 8.64
N VAL A 59 -24.75 -8.32 8.54
CA VAL A 59 -25.59 -7.57 7.58
C VAL A 59 -25.66 -6.07 7.88
N ASP A 60 -25.36 -5.69 9.12
CA ASP A 60 -25.41 -4.30 9.60
C ASP A 60 -24.02 -3.64 9.51
N PHE A 61 -22.98 -4.37 9.10
CA PHE A 61 -21.65 -3.81 8.95
C PHE A 61 -21.60 -2.88 7.73
N GLU A 62 -21.10 -1.68 7.96
CA GLU A 62 -20.79 -0.72 6.90
C GLU A 62 -19.31 -0.35 6.96
N ALA A 63 -18.62 -0.59 5.85
CA ALA A 63 -17.25 -0.14 5.68
C ALA A 63 -17.18 1.39 5.55
N ASN A 64 -16.09 1.97 6.05
CA ASN A 64 -15.73 3.35 5.72
C ASN A 64 -15.48 3.44 4.20
N ARG A 65 -15.88 4.56 3.59
CA ARG A 65 -15.55 4.90 2.20
C ARG A 65 -14.64 6.11 2.18
N ILE A 66 -13.46 5.96 1.60
CA ILE A 66 -12.47 7.04 1.45
C ILE A 66 -12.22 7.21 -0.05
N HIS A 67 -12.61 8.33 -0.64
CA HIS A 67 -12.51 8.47 -2.09
C HIS A 67 -12.39 9.89 -2.60
N ASP A 68 -12.03 10.03 -3.88
CA ASP A 68 -11.81 11.31 -4.53
C ASP A 68 -10.80 12.15 -3.73
N ILE A 69 -9.66 11.51 -3.39
CA ILE A 69 -8.60 12.11 -2.59
C ILE A 69 -7.40 12.44 -3.48
N GLN A 70 -6.79 13.59 -3.22
CA GLN A 70 -5.48 13.94 -3.77
C GLN A 70 -4.53 14.16 -2.60
N ALA A 71 -3.37 13.51 -2.62
CA ALA A 71 -2.36 13.65 -1.59
C ALA A 71 -0.98 13.89 -2.19
N ASP A 72 -0.32 14.97 -1.79
CA ASP A 72 1.05 15.27 -2.18
C ASP A 72 1.92 15.65 -0.98
N GLY A 73 3.19 15.25 -1.00
CA GLY A 73 4.18 15.70 -0.02
C GLY A 73 5.01 14.60 0.59
N THR A 74 5.60 14.87 1.75
CA THR A 74 6.56 13.97 2.37
C THR A 74 6.12 13.44 3.73
N LEU A 75 6.49 12.19 4.03
CA LEU A 75 6.31 11.57 5.33
C LEU A 75 7.64 11.04 5.84
N THR A 76 8.19 11.71 6.85
CA THR A 76 9.42 11.27 7.53
C THR A 76 9.09 10.68 8.89
N ILE A 77 9.46 9.43 9.13
CA ILE A 77 9.23 8.75 10.41
C ILE A 77 10.56 8.23 10.97
N ASN A 78 10.84 8.58 12.21
CA ASN A 78 11.86 7.95 13.03
C ASN A 78 11.19 7.26 14.23
N ALA A 79 11.03 5.94 14.14
CA ALA A 79 10.36 5.13 15.13
C ALA A 79 11.35 4.24 15.90
N GLN A 80 11.28 4.26 17.24
CA GLN A 80 12.01 3.27 18.04
C GLN A 80 11.37 1.87 18.02
N ASN A 81 10.10 1.74 17.61
CA ASN A 81 9.38 0.46 17.64
C ASN A 81 8.85 0.01 16.26
N ILE A 82 7.58 0.21 15.96
CA ILE A 82 6.95 -0.14 14.67
C ILE A 82 6.65 1.14 13.90
N ALA A 83 6.84 1.10 12.58
CA ALA A 83 6.27 2.08 11.66
C ALA A 83 5.35 1.37 10.66
N TYR A 84 4.10 1.83 10.57
CA TYR A 84 3.18 1.56 9.48
C TYR A 84 2.96 2.87 8.72
N ALA A 85 3.61 3.00 7.56
CA ALA A 85 3.61 4.21 6.77
C ALA A 85 2.89 3.99 5.43
N GLY A 86 1.85 4.77 5.17
CA GLY A 86 1.20 4.85 3.87
C GLY A 86 1.42 6.23 3.28
N GLY A 87 1.57 6.38 1.96
CA GLY A 87 1.49 7.71 1.36
C GLY A 87 0.13 8.36 1.63
N LEU A 88 -0.95 7.58 1.71
CA LEU A 88 -2.26 8.08 2.14
C LEU A 88 -2.58 7.77 3.61
N ILE A 89 -2.54 6.50 4.01
CA ILE A 89 -3.03 6.03 5.31
C ILE A 89 -2.04 5.05 5.95
N GLY A 90 -1.66 5.26 7.21
CA GLY A 90 -0.78 4.33 7.92
C GLY A 90 -1.36 2.91 8.03
N LYS A 91 -2.60 2.80 8.50
CA LYS A 91 -3.31 1.51 8.61
C LYS A 91 -4.78 1.61 8.21
N ILE A 92 -5.23 0.64 7.40
CA ILE A 92 -6.63 0.47 7.02
C ILE A 92 -7.17 -0.82 7.65
N TYR A 93 -8.34 -0.72 8.29
CA TYR A 93 -9.10 -1.83 8.82
C TYR A 93 -10.54 -1.75 8.29
N ASN A 94 -10.85 -2.62 7.32
CA ASN A 94 -12.17 -2.77 6.70
C ASN A 94 -12.76 -1.48 6.12
N SER A 95 -11.96 -0.78 5.32
CA SER A 95 -12.39 0.40 4.56
C SER A 95 -12.27 0.13 3.07
N ILE A 96 -13.11 0.79 2.29
CA ILE A 96 -13.03 0.86 0.84
C ILE A 96 -12.30 2.17 0.50
N VAL A 97 -11.30 2.10 -0.38
CA VAL A 97 -10.58 3.30 -0.85
C VAL A 97 -10.57 3.35 -2.36
N TYR A 98 -11.00 4.45 -2.97
CA TYR A 98 -11.01 4.55 -4.43
C TYR A 98 -10.85 5.96 -4.99
N ASN A 99 -10.62 6.06 -6.31
CA ASN A 99 -10.44 7.33 -7.02
C ASN A 99 -9.45 8.25 -6.31
N THR A 100 -8.28 7.73 -5.94
CA THR A 100 -7.28 8.52 -5.21
C THR A 100 -6.00 8.67 -6.01
N GLN A 101 -5.47 9.89 -6.04
CA GLN A 101 -4.18 10.22 -6.62
C GLN A 101 -3.18 10.59 -5.51
N ILE A 102 -2.00 9.97 -5.53
CA ILE A 102 -0.97 10.17 -4.51
C ILE A 102 0.36 10.46 -5.19
N ASP A 103 1.07 11.50 -4.74
CA ASP A 103 2.47 11.77 -5.05
C ASP A 103 3.25 11.98 -3.74
N ALA A 104 3.88 10.91 -3.23
CA ALA A 104 4.43 10.91 -1.88
C ALA A 104 5.87 10.42 -1.81
N ALA A 105 6.70 11.13 -1.03
CA ALA A 105 8.01 10.64 -0.62
C ALA A 105 8.00 10.20 0.85
N LEU A 106 8.31 8.93 1.10
CA LEU A 106 8.30 8.29 2.41
C LEU A 106 9.75 7.99 2.82
N ASP A 107 10.21 8.59 3.93
CA ASP A 107 11.51 8.28 4.53
C ASP A 107 11.31 7.73 5.94
N ILE A 108 11.38 6.40 6.05
CA ILE A 108 10.98 5.66 7.23
C ILE A 108 12.19 4.97 7.83
N SER A 109 12.47 5.26 9.10
CA SER A 109 13.49 4.58 9.89
C SER A 109 12.85 3.94 11.12
N SER A 110 13.19 2.67 11.35
CA SER A 110 12.83 1.92 12.55
C SER A 110 14.00 1.15 13.12
N ALA A 111 14.22 1.31 14.42
CA ALA A 111 15.24 0.60 15.18
C ALA A 111 14.69 -0.55 16.03
N GLY A 112 13.37 -0.75 16.03
CA GLY A 112 12.69 -1.69 16.90
C GLY A 112 12.83 -3.15 16.48
N SER A 113 12.53 -4.05 17.42
CA SER A 113 12.55 -5.51 17.20
C SER A 113 11.34 -6.04 16.42
N TYR A 114 10.43 -5.16 15.98
CA TYR A 114 9.20 -5.51 15.27
C TYR A 114 9.21 -4.98 13.84
N ARG A 115 8.56 -5.72 12.95
CA ARG A 115 8.50 -5.44 11.52
C ARG A 115 7.97 -4.03 11.24
N SER A 116 8.57 -3.35 10.26
CA SER A 116 8.09 -2.06 9.77
C SER A 116 7.63 -2.20 8.33
N TYR A 117 6.53 -1.53 8.00
CA TYR A 117 5.86 -1.65 6.72
C TYR A 117 5.61 -0.28 6.08
N ALA A 118 5.95 -0.17 4.80
CA ALA A 118 5.74 1.03 4.01
C ALA A 118 4.98 0.72 2.70
N GLY A 119 3.99 1.54 2.36
CA GLY A 119 3.24 1.45 1.10
C GLY A 119 2.94 2.81 0.51
N GLY A 120 2.88 2.96 -0.81
CA GLY A 120 2.51 4.23 -1.44
C GLY A 120 1.06 4.64 -1.14
N LEU A 121 0.13 3.69 -0.98
CA LEU A 121 -1.21 3.97 -0.42
C LEU A 121 -1.22 3.75 1.09
N VAL A 122 -0.85 2.54 1.52
CA VAL A 122 -1.11 2.05 2.87
C VAL A 122 0.05 1.26 3.46
N GLY A 123 0.42 1.56 4.71
CA GLY A 123 1.44 0.78 5.42
C GLY A 123 0.95 -0.61 5.78
N HIS A 124 -0.25 -0.71 6.34
CA HIS A 124 -0.87 -1.98 6.74
C HIS A 124 -2.37 -2.03 6.42
N HIS A 125 -2.78 -2.98 5.60
CA HIS A 125 -4.16 -3.17 5.20
C HIS A 125 -4.74 -4.50 5.70
N TYR A 126 -5.97 -4.45 6.22
CA TYR A 126 -6.81 -5.61 6.49
C TYR A 126 -8.24 -5.36 5.96
N GLY A 127 -8.72 -6.23 5.07
CA GLY A 127 -10.07 -6.17 4.48
C GLY A 127 -10.96 -7.38 4.81
N GLY A 128 -10.52 -8.26 5.72
CA GLY A 128 -11.08 -9.60 5.87
C GLY A 128 -12.27 -9.76 6.84
N LEU A 129 -12.88 -8.68 7.34
CA LEU A 129 -13.88 -8.79 8.41
C LEU A 129 -15.09 -9.66 8.04
N LEU A 130 -15.53 -9.60 6.78
CA LEU A 130 -16.72 -10.31 6.31
C LEU A 130 -16.40 -11.72 5.74
N VAL A 131 -15.14 -12.13 5.71
CA VAL A 131 -14.77 -13.48 5.27
C VAL A 131 -15.41 -14.52 6.19
N GLY A 132 -16.16 -15.47 5.62
CA GLY A 132 -16.95 -16.45 6.36
C GLY A 132 -18.39 -16.03 6.66
N PHE A 133 -18.83 -14.85 6.20
CA PHE A 133 -20.20 -14.36 6.32
C PHE A 133 -20.95 -14.27 4.99
N GLU A 134 -20.48 -14.96 3.95
CA GLU A 134 -21.00 -14.89 2.56
C GLU A 134 -22.50 -15.21 2.46
N GLU A 135 -23.03 -16.05 3.36
CA GLU A 135 -24.47 -16.37 3.39
C GLU A 135 -25.35 -15.27 3.99
N TYR A 136 -24.74 -14.31 4.69
CA TYR A 136 -25.45 -13.26 5.43
C TYR A 136 -25.41 -11.90 4.74
N VAL A 137 -24.36 -11.64 3.96
CA VAL A 137 -24.14 -10.34 3.30
C VAL A 137 -24.27 -10.43 1.79
N THR A 138 -24.57 -9.31 1.14
CA THR A 138 -24.64 -9.23 -0.33
C THR A 138 -23.26 -9.20 -0.98
N SER A 139 -22.25 -8.72 -0.28
CA SER A 139 -20.85 -8.76 -0.68
C SER A 139 -19.96 -8.78 0.56
N ILE A 140 -18.86 -9.53 0.46
CA ILE A 140 -17.78 -9.53 1.45
C ILE A 140 -16.62 -8.60 1.03
N GLU A 141 -16.75 -7.98 -0.15
CA GLU A 141 -15.63 -7.30 -0.79
C GLU A 141 -15.45 -5.89 -0.24
N LEU A 142 -14.24 -5.59 0.19
CA LEU A 142 -13.80 -4.27 0.66
C LEU A 142 -12.62 -3.80 -0.20
N PRO A 143 -12.87 -3.40 -1.46
CA PRO A 143 -11.80 -3.15 -2.41
C PRO A 143 -11.05 -1.84 -2.12
N LEU A 144 -9.76 -1.85 -2.43
CA LEU A 144 -9.01 -0.63 -2.72
C LEU A 144 -8.82 -0.58 -4.24
N SER A 145 -9.47 0.36 -4.91
CA SER A 145 -9.54 0.38 -6.37
C SER A 145 -9.39 1.74 -7.02
N ASP A 146 -9.07 1.78 -8.30
CA ASP A 146 -9.07 3.04 -9.06
C ASP A 146 -8.13 4.09 -8.43
N ASN A 147 -6.93 3.68 -8.02
CA ASN A 147 -5.94 4.57 -7.41
C ASN A 147 -4.71 4.72 -8.30
N PHE A 148 -4.22 5.95 -8.43
CA PHE A 148 -2.96 6.30 -9.10
C PHE A 148 -1.93 6.75 -8.06
N ILE A 149 -0.79 6.09 -8.01
CA ILE A 149 0.19 6.30 -6.94
C ILE A 149 1.56 6.49 -7.53
N CYS A 150 2.14 7.65 -7.27
CA CYS A 150 3.57 7.94 -7.43
C CYS A 150 4.19 7.93 -6.03
N ALA A 151 5.16 7.05 -5.79
CA ALA A 151 5.76 6.90 -4.47
C ALA A 151 7.28 6.71 -4.50
N GLU A 152 8.01 7.56 -3.80
CA GLU A 152 9.40 7.32 -3.43
C GLU A 152 9.44 6.78 -2.00
N ILE A 153 9.92 5.55 -1.80
CA ILE A 153 9.88 4.87 -0.50
C ILE A 153 11.31 4.49 -0.10
N THR A 154 11.85 5.15 0.92
CA THR A 154 13.02 4.69 1.65
C THR A 154 12.61 4.07 2.97
N LEU A 155 12.91 2.78 3.18
CA LEU A 155 12.62 2.08 4.43
C LEU A 155 13.89 1.48 5.02
N GLN A 156 14.29 2.01 6.17
CA GLN A 156 15.38 1.51 6.99
C GLN A 156 14.85 0.76 8.23
N SER A 157 15.14 -0.55 8.32
CA SER A 157 14.81 -1.38 9.49
C SER A 157 16.06 -2.07 10.02
N THR A 158 16.59 -1.59 11.14
CA THR A 158 17.86 -2.10 11.70
C THR A 158 17.67 -3.14 12.81
N GLY A 159 16.55 -3.08 13.52
CA GLY A 159 16.23 -4.01 14.62
C GLY A 159 15.47 -5.27 14.19
N SER A 160 14.84 -5.26 13.01
CA SER A 160 14.01 -6.37 12.54
C SER A 160 13.86 -6.39 10.99
N GLN A 161 12.71 -6.85 10.49
CA GLN A 161 12.41 -6.93 9.06
C GLN A 161 11.80 -5.62 8.53
N GLY A 162 12.34 -5.12 7.42
CA GLY A 162 11.76 -4.02 6.64
C GLY A 162 11.01 -4.57 5.44
N ILE A 163 9.76 -4.17 5.28
CA ILE A 163 8.86 -4.70 4.24
C ILE A 163 8.21 -3.52 3.52
N ALA A 164 8.38 -3.40 2.20
CA ALA A 164 7.77 -2.31 1.45
C ALA A 164 7.12 -2.80 0.14
N GLY A 165 6.00 -2.18 -0.20
CA GLY A 165 5.33 -2.32 -1.48
C GLY A 165 5.08 -0.95 -2.10
N GLY A 166 5.08 -0.82 -3.42
CA GLY A 166 4.70 0.46 -4.04
C GLY A 166 3.25 0.88 -3.75
N PHE A 167 2.34 -0.08 -3.55
CA PHE A 167 0.95 0.15 -3.13
C PHE A 167 0.76 -0.04 -1.62
N ALA A 168 1.08 -1.23 -1.10
CA ALA A 168 0.85 -1.60 0.28
C ALA A 168 2.07 -2.26 0.93
N GLY A 169 2.41 -1.87 2.16
CA GLY A 169 3.47 -2.55 2.91
C GLY A 169 3.06 -3.96 3.33
N TYR A 170 1.91 -4.07 3.99
CA TYR A 170 1.28 -5.34 4.39
C TYR A 170 -0.16 -5.39 3.91
N SER A 171 -0.59 -6.55 3.43
CA SER A 171 -1.97 -6.82 3.03
C SER A 171 -2.46 -8.13 3.64
N GLN A 172 -3.60 -8.10 4.33
CA GLN A 172 -4.30 -9.32 4.76
C GLN A 172 -5.75 -9.34 4.27
N ASN A 173 -6.13 -10.43 3.58
CA ASN A 173 -7.41 -10.55 2.89
C ASN A 173 -7.71 -9.32 2.02
N GLY A 174 -6.67 -8.81 1.35
CA GLY A 174 -6.79 -7.60 0.55
C GLY A 174 -7.49 -7.88 -0.77
N ILE A 175 -8.32 -6.94 -1.21
CA ILE A 175 -8.93 -6.95 -2.54
C ILE A 175 -8.47 -5.68 -3.24
N TYR A 176 -7.65 -5.82 -4.28
CA TYR A 176 -7.06 -4.70 -5.02
C TYR A 176 -7.44 -4.79 -6.49
N GLN A 177 -8.04 -3.73 -7.01
CA GLN A 177 -8.55 -3.70 -8.38
C GLN A 177 -8.20 -2.40 -9.10
N ASP A 178 -7.79 -2.47 -10.36
CA ASP A 178 -7.72 -1.29 -11.24
C ASP A 178 -6.82 -0.18 -10.66
N ASN A 179 -5.67 -0.56 -10.09
CA ASN A 179 -4.71 0.38 -9.52
C ASN A 179 -3.46 0.49 -10.39
N ILE A 180 -2.89 1.68 -10.45
CA ILE A 180 -1.62 1.95 -11.12
C ILE A 180 -0.66 2.56 -10.11
N VAL A 181 0.55 2.00 -10.07
CA VAL A 181 1.61 2.42 -9.16
C VAL A 181 2.88 2.66 -9.96
N ASP A 182 3.48 3.83 -9.78
CA ASP A 182 4.85 4.16 -10.13
C ASP A 182 5.64 4.36 -8.83
N ALA A 183 6.57 3.46 -8.54
CA ALA A 183 7.26 3.45 -7.26
C ALA A 183 8.76 3.21 -7.37
N SER A 184 9.51 4.01 -6.61
CA SER A 184 10.93 3.79 -6.33
C SER A 184 11.09 3.33 -4.88
N VAL A 185 11.52 2.09 -4.66
CA VAL A 185 11.66 1.52 -3.31
C VAL A 185 13.12 1.23 -3.00
N LEU A 186 13.65 1.90 -1.98
CA LEU A 186 14.98 1.67 -1.42
C LEU A 186 14.87 1.06 -0.01
N LEU A 187 15.36 -0.18 0.13
CA LEU A 187 15.37 -0.91 1.39
C LEU A 187 16.74 -0.86 2.07
N LYS A 188 16.77 -0.65 3.39
CA LYS A 188 18.01 -0.63 4.20
C LYS A 188 17.85 -1.45 5.46
N GLY A 189 18.88 -2.22 5.83
CA GLY A 189 18.87 -3.09 7.02
C GLY A 189 19.13 -4.55 6.70
N LYS A 190 18.80 -5.44 7.63
CA LYS A 190 19.26 -6.85 7.59
C LYS A 190 18.32 -7.84 6.93
N THR A 191 17.01 -7.70 7.11
CA THR A 191 16.05 -8.64 6.53
C THR A 191 14.99 -7.84 5.81
N LEU A 192 15.01 -7.89 4.49
CA LEU A 192 14.31 -6.95 3.64
C LEU A 192 13.41 -7.70 2.66
N TYR A 193 12.17 -7.20 2.50
CA TYR A 193 11.21 -7.70 1.52
C TYR A 193 10.65 -6.54 0.70
N GLY A 194 10.62 -6.69 -0.62
CA GLY A 194 10.17 -5.65 -1.53
C GLY A 194 9.38 -6.17 -2.73
N GLY A 195 8.36 -5.42 -3.12
CA GLY A 195 7.63 -5.58 -4.38
C GLY A 195 7.16 -4.22 -4.90
N LEU A 196 6.95 -4.08 -6.21
CA LEU A 196 6.40 -2.86 -6.78
C LEU A 196 4.94 -2.62 -6.39
N PHE A 197 4.24 -3.64 -5.88
CA PHE A 197 2.85 -3.50 -5.47
C PHE A 197 2.68 -3.78 -3.97
N VAL A 198 2.95 -4.99 -3.49
CA VAL A 198 2.73 -5.35 -2.07
C VAL A 198 4.00 -5.88 -1.42
N GLY A 199 4.40 -5.37 -0.25
CA GLY A 199 5.55 -5.90 0.47
C GLY A 199 5.31 -7.33 0.98
N GLU A 200 4.28 -7.51 1.80
CA GLU A 200 3.82 -8.81 2.31
C GLU A 200 2.33 -9.01 2.01
N ALA A 201 1.99 -10.07 1.28
CA ALA A 201 0.63 -10.46 0.96
C ALA A 201 0.22 -11.69 1.79
N PHE A 202 -0.83 -11.57 2.60
CA PHE A 202 -1.43 -12.65 3.36
C PHE A 202 -2.89 -12.85 2.97
N GLN A 203 -3.12 -13.74 2.00
CA GLN A 203 -4.43 -13.98 1.38
C GLN A 203 -5.00 -12.73 0.69
N GLY A 204 -5.60 -12.92 -0.48
CA GLY A 204 -6.19 -11.79 -1.18
C GLY A 204 -6.58 -12.11 -2.61
N ASN A 205 -7.16 -11.10 -3.26
CA ASN A 205 -7.54 -11.14 -4.66
C ASN A 205 -7.11 -9.83 -5.32
N PHE A 206 -6.06 -9.90 -6.14
CA PHE A 206 -5.46 -8.75 -6.80
C PHE A 206 -5.69 -8.89 -8.29
N LYS A 207 -6.46 -7.96 -8.84
CA LYS A 207 -6.91 -8.01 -10.23
C LYS A 207 -6.62 -6.69 -10.93
N ARG A 208 -6.12 -6.72 -12.18
CA ARG A 208 -5.94 -5.50 -12.99
C ARG A 208 -5.14 -4.44 -12.24
N ASN A 209 -3.92 -4.75 -11.83
CA ASN A 209 -3.04 -3.77 -11.22
C ASN A 209 -1.75 -3.68 -12.01
N LEU A 210 -1.19 -2.46 -12.08
CA LEU A 210 0.09 -2.19 -12.70
C LEU A 210 1.08 -1.67 -11.66
N GLY A 211 2.25 -2.29 -11.57
CA GLY A 211 3.40 -1.79 -10.82
C GLY A 211 4.57 -1.45 -11.74
N VAL A 212 4.96 -0.18 -11.79
CA VAL A 212 6.12 0.33 -12.54
C VAL A 212 7.13 0.92 -11.56
N GLY A 213 8.41 0.84 -11.91
CA GLY A 213 9.46 1.59 -11.21
C GLY A 213 10.62 0.70 -10.78
N SER A 214 11.22 1.00 -9.63
CA SER A 214 12.48 0.36 -9.20
C SER A 214 12.46 -0.24 -7.80
N LEU A 215 13.21 -1.33 -7.63
CA LEU A 215 13.48 -1.95 -6.34
C LEU A 215 15.00 -2.01 -6.12
N ALA A 216 15.46 -1.42 -5.03
CA ALA A 216 16.87 -1.40 -4.64
C ALA A 216 17.04 -1.70 -3.15
N ALA A 217 18.25 -2.14 -2.78
CA ALA A 217 18.64 -2.31 -1.40
C ALA A 217 20.06 -1.79 -1.17
N GLU A 218 20.28 -1.09 -0.07
CA GLU A 218 21.61 -0.68 0.36
C GLU A 218 22.34 -1.88 0.99
N SER A 219 23.49 -2.26 0.45
CA SER A 219 24.21 -3.46 0.88
C SER A 219 24.74 -3.33 2.31
N GLU A 220 24.46 -4.34 3.14
CA GLU A 220 24.96 -4.45 4.52
C GLU A 220 25.48 -5.87 4.79
N THR A 221 26.36 -6.02 5.79
CA THR A 221 26.85 -7.32 6.26
C THR A 221 25.70 -8.16 6.85
N ASP A 222 25.70 -9.47 6.55
CA ASP A 222 24.67 -10.42 7.00
C ASP A 222 23.24 -10.08 6.56
N GLN A 223 23.11 -9.35 5.45
CA GLN A 223 21.84 -8.95 4.87
C GLN A 223 21.19 -10.10 4.08
N SER A 224 19.88 -10.23 4.23
CA SER A 224 18.98 -11.04 3.42
C SER A 224 17.95 -10.13 2.76
N VAL A 225 17.91 -10.15 1.43
CA VAL A 225 16.94 -9.38 0.63
C VAL A 225 16.12 -10.36 -0.20
N THR A 226 14.79 -10.26 -0.09
CA THR A 226 13.85 -10.99 -0.92
C THR A 226 13.04 -9.98 -1.71
N ILE A 227 13.20 -9.95 -3.03
CA ILE A 227 12.30 -9.19 -3.89
C ILE A 227 11.70 -10.09 -4.97
N THR A 228 10.48 -9.76 -5.35
CA THR A 228 9.87 -10.22 -6.60
C THR A 228 9.32 -9.01 -7.33
N ALA A 229 8.67 -9.18 -8.48
CA ALA A 229 8.14 -8.05 -9.24
C ALA A 229 7.03 -7.31 -8.48
N LEU A 230 5.87 -7.93 -8.29
CA LEU A 230 4.73 -7.28 -7.62
C LEU A 230 4.66 -7.55 -6.12
N TYR A 231 5.39 -8.54 -5.60
CA TYR A 231 5.37 -8.85 -4.17
C TYR A 231 6.73 -9.17 -3.55
N GLY A 232 6.91 -8.91 -2.25
CA GLY A 232 8.13 -9.30 -1.52
C GLY A 232 8.03 -10.65 -0.82
N PHE A 233 6.93 -10.87 -0.12
CA PHE A 233 6.63 -12.12 0.59
C PHE A 233 5.15 -12.48 0.45
N GLN A 234 4.84 -13.76 0.28
CA GLN A 234 3.47 -14.24 0.21
C GLN A 234 3.24 -15.34 1.25
N ASN A 235 2.22 -15.16 2.08
CA ASN A 235 1.78 -16.11 3.08
C ASN A 235 0.34 -16.53 2.78
N GLY A 236 0.12 -17.79 2.41
CA GLY A 236 -1.19 -18.25 1.97
C GLY A 236 -1.53 -17.89 0.51
N GLU A 237 -2.74 -18.23 0.10
CA GLU A 237 -3.18 -18.13 -1.28
C GLU A 237 -3.65 -16.71 -1.60
N THR A 238 -2.94 -16.07 -2.53
CA THR A 238 -3.36 -14.80 -3.14
C THR A 238 -3.62 -15.08 -4.62
N VAL A 239 -4.80 -14.68 -5.09
CA VAL A 239 -5.17 -14.79 -6.50
C VAL A 239 -4.69 -13.55 -7.22
N TRP A 240 -3.98 -13.74 -8.33
CA TRP A 240 -3.46 -12.68 -9.18
C TRP A 240 -4.07 -12.84 -10.56
N THR A 241 -4.80 -11.83 -11.05
CA THR A 241 -5.50 -11.86 -12.35
C THR A 241 -5.22 -10.58 -13.13
N ASP A 242 -4.71 -10.69 -14.36
CA ASP A 242 -4.45 -9.54 -15.24
C ASP A 242 -3.62 -8.42 -14.56
N ASN A 243 -2.62 -8.80 -13.76
CA ASN A 243 -1.69 -7.83 -13.18
C ASN A 243 -0.45 -7.72 -14.06
N PHE A 244 0.14 -6.52 -14.11
CA PHE A 244 1.26 -6.21 -14.97
C PHE A 244 2.37 -5.52 -14.18
N TYR A 245 3.61 -5.65 -14.64
CA TYR A 245 4.74 -4.95 -14.03
C TYR A 245 5.79 -4.50 -15.05
N LEU A 246 6.47 -3.39 -14.76
CA LEU A 246 7.73 -3.01 -15.40
C LEU A 246 8.74 -2.66 -14.30
N LEU A 247 9.69 -3.57 -14.05
CA LEU A 247 10.62 -3.48 -12.92
C LEU A 247 12.06 -3.20 -13.36
N GLU A 248 12.65 -2.16 -12.78
CA GLU A 248 14.07 -1.90 -12.79
C GLU A 248 14.71 -2.35 -11.47
N THR A 249 15.61 -3.33 -11.53
CA THR A 249 16.37 -3.75 -10.35
C THR A 249 17.71 -4.38 -10.72
N SER A 250 18.70 -4.19 -9.84
CA SER A 250 19.96 -4.94 -9.86
C SER A 250 19.96 -6.14 -8.91
N LEU A 251 18.89 -6.32 -8.14
CA LEU A 251 18.76 -7.40 -7.16
C LEU A 251 18.26 -8.68 -7.84
N PRO A 252 18.68 -9.87 -7.36
CA PRO A 252 18.12 -11.13 -7.84
C PRO A 252 16.63 -11.24 -7.51
N ILE A 253 15.83 -11.67 -8.48
CA ILE A 253 14.41 -12.01 -8.28
C ILE A 253 14.33 -13.38 -7.59
N ALA A 254 13.63 -13.44 -6.46
CA ALA A 254 13.62 -14.60 -5.57
C ALA A 254 12.65 -15.73 -5.99
N SER A 255 11.79 -15.49 -7.00
CA SER A 255 10.73 -16.41 -7.41
C SER A 255 10.48 -16.33 -8.93
N ASP A 256 10.18 -17.46 -9.56
CA ASP A 256 9.75 -17.53 -10.96
C ASP A 256 8.33 -16.96 -11.15
N PHE A 257 7.48 -17.03 -10.11
CA PHE A 257 6.19 -16.38 -10.09
C PHE A 257 6.34 -14.96 -9.58
N THR A 258 5.91 -13.98 -10.37
CA THR A 258 6.13 -12.54 -10.17
C THR A 258 4.89 -11.77 -9.69
N GLY A 259 3.74 -12.43 -9.62
CA GLY A 259 2.43 -11.83 -9.32
C GLY A 259 1.71 -11.27 -10.54
N GLY A 260 2.34 -11.25 -11.72
CA GLY A 260 1.77 -10.65 -12.93
C GLY A 260 2.63 -10.87 -14.16
N GLU A 261 2.23 -10.28 -15.28
CA GLU A 261 2.92 -10.33 -16.56
C GLU A 261 3.84 -9.12 -16.75
N LEU A 262 4.97 -9.31 -17.43
CA LEU A 262 5.88 -8.20 -17.74
C LEU A 262 5.23 -7.30 -18.79
N ALA A 263 5.00 -6.04 -18.44
CA ALA A 263 4.67 -4.97 -19.38
C ALA A 263 5.94 -4.40 -20.02
N THR A 264 5.77 -3.70 -21.14
CA THR A 264 6.83 -3.03 -21.88
C THR A 264 6.64 -1.52 -21.87
N THR A 265 7.72 -0.76 -22.08
CA THR A 265 7.63 0.70 -22.20
C THR A 265 6.62 1.14 -23.26
N PRO A 266 6.60 0.57 -24.49
CA PRO A 266 5.57 0.92 -25.48
C PRO A 266 4.14 0.71 -24.98
N GLU A 267 3.87 -0.33 -24.20
CA GLU A 267 2.53 -0.60 -23.65
C GLU A 267 2.13 0.44 -22.60
N ILE A 268 2.99 0.74 -21.63
CA ILE A 268 2.66 1.72 -20.57
C ILE A 268 2.65 3.18 -21.08
N THR A 269 3.24 3.44 -22.24
CA THR A 269 3.16 4.76 -22.91
C THR A 269 2.04 4.86 -23.95
N ASP A 270 1.23 3.81 -24.12
CA ASP A 270 0.10 3.79 -25.04
C ASP A 270 -1.22 3.88 -24.28
N ALA A 271 -1.90 5.03 -24.37
CA ALA A 271 -3.20 5.26 -23.74
C ALA A 271 -4.26 4.21 -24.17
N ALA A 272 -4.13 3.61 -25.35
CA ALA A 272 -5.06 2.58 -25.82
C ALA A 272 -4.83 1.20 -25.16
N TRP A 273 -3.73 1.00 -24.43
CA TRP A 273 -3.43 -0.25 -23.75
C TRP A 273 -4.26 -0.43 -22.47
N TYR A 274 -4.46 0.65 -21.70
CA TYR A 274 -5.17 0.59 -20.42
C TYR A 274 -6.61 0.06 -20.52
N PRO A 275 -7.47 0.52 -21.46
CA PRO A 275 -8.84 0.01 -21.57
C PRO A 275 -8.96 -1.47 -21.97
N ILE A 276 -7.86 -2.13 -22.36
CA ILE A 276 -7.88 -3.56 -22.73
C ILE A 276 -8.06 -4.43 -21.49
N TRP A 277 -7.42 -4.03 -20.40
CA TRP A 277 -7.36 -4.83 -19.18
C TRP A 277 -7.98 -4.11 -17.99
N MET A 278 -7.95 -2.77 -17.91
CA MET A 278 -8.64 -2.02 -16.85
C MET A 278 -10.15 -1.97 -17.09
N ASP A 279 -10.90 -2.09 -15.99
CA ASP A 279 -12.35 -1.93 -15.94
C ASP A 279 -12.68 -0.65 -15.13
N GLY A 280 -11.80 0.34 -15.27
CA GLY A 280 -11.77 1.52 -14.41
C GLY A 280 -12.91 2.50 -14.71
N ASN A 281 -13.09 3.43 -13.78
CA ASN A 281 -14.01 4.54 -13.97
C ASN A 281 -13.46 5.56 -14.99
N ASP A 282 -14.06 5.61 -16.20
CA ASP A 282 -13.71 6.56 -17.26
C ASP A 282 -13.74 8.04 -16.80
N ASP A 283 -14.44 8.37 -15.71
CA ASP A 283 -14.49 9.74 -15.16
C ASP A 283 -13.28 10.10 -14.28
N PHE A 284 -12.55 9.10 -13.74
CA PHE A 284 -11.36 9.32 -12.91
C PHE A 284 -10.06 9.21 -13.71
N TRP A 285 -10.03 8.29 -14.68
CA TRP A 285 -8.83 7.96 -15.44
C TRP A 285 -8.80 8.67 -16.80
N ASP A 286 -7.97 9.71 -16.96
CA ASP A 286 -7.54 10.11 -18.31
C ASP A 286 -6.32 9.26 -18.70
N PHE A 287 -6.55 8.21 -19.49
CA PHE A 287 -5.48 7.32 -19.95
C PHE A 287 -4.40 8.03 -20.77
N ASN A 288 -4.67 9.21 -21.35
CA ASN A 288 -3.62 10.00 -22.00
C ASN A 288 -2.68 10.61 -20.97
N ASP A 289 -3.21 11.10 -19.84
CA ASP A 289 -2.40 11.67 -18.77
C ASP A 289 -1.53 10.59 -18.12
N ILE A 290 -2.09 9.38 -17.94
CA ILE A 290 -1.31 8.23 -17.44
C ILE A 290 -0.21 7.84 -18.44
N ALA A 291 -0.54 7.71 -19.72
CA ALA A 291 0.45 7.34 -20.73
C ALA A 291 1.54 8.42 -20.88
N LEU A 292 1.18 9.70 -20.73
CA LEU A 292 2.11 10.81 -20.73
C LEU A 292 3.05 10.75 -19.52
N HIS A 293 2.53 10.44 -18.32
CA HIS A 293 3.34 10.26 -17.11
C HIS A 293 4.49 9.27 -17.31
N PHE A 294 4.24 8.15 -17.99
CA PHE A 294 5.28 7.14 -18.28
C PHE A 294 6.13 7.43 -19.52
N GLY A 295 5.74 8.40 -20.35
CA GLY A 295 6.41 8.74 -21.61
C GLY A 295 7.44 9.87 -21.50
N GLU A 296 7.44 10.62 -20.39
CA GLU A 296 8.39 11.69 -20.07
C GLU A 296 9.69 11.17 -19.43
#